data_AF-A0A3D5MR25-F1
#
_entry.id   AF-A0A3D5MR25-F1
#
_cell.length_a   1.000
_cell.length_b   1.000
_cell.length_c   1.000
_cell.angle_alpha   90.00
_cell.angle_beta   90.00
_cell.angle_gamma   90.00
#
_symmetry.space_group_name_H-M   'P 1'
#
loop_
_entity.id
_entity.type
_entity.pdbx_description
1 polymer ?
#
loop_
_entity_poly.entity_id
_entity_poly.type
_entity_poly.pdbx_seq_one_letter_code
_entity_poly.pdbx_strand_id
1 'polypeptide(L)' 'MHRKLTLRLDEALIQKMKRISKKSGKSVSQMVADYFSLIDEVDPHRAEMTPRVRSLFGALAGAKVSEGDYRRHLEAKHR' A
#
# COMPACT_ATOMS: atom_id res chain seq x y z
N MET A 1 -4.00 22.98 6.43
CA MET A 1 -2.88 23.91 6.17
C MET A 1 -2.34 23.63 4.78
N HIS A 2 -2.28 24.61 3.87
CA HIS A 2 -1.74 24.41 2.52
C HIS A 2 -0.24 24.76 2.50
N ARG A 3 0.59 23.86 1.96
CA ARG A 3 2.04 24.07 1.76
C ARG A 3 2.35 23.99 0.27
N LYS A 4 3.26 24.83 -0.22
CA LYS A 4 3.68 24.85 -1.62
C LYS A 4 4.93 24.01 -1.82
N LEU A 5 4.86 23.05 -2.73
CA LEU A 5 6.00 22.28 -3.22
C LEU A 5 6.39 22.83 -4.60
N THR A 6 7.66 23.15 -4.79
CA THR A 6 8.20 23.59 -6.09
C THR A 6 9.06 22.48 -6.68
N LEU A 7 8.68 21.95 -7.84
CA LEU A 7 9.40 20.89 -8.53
C LEU A 7 10.21 21.47 -9.69
N ARG A 8 11.42 20.97 -9.91
CA ARG A 8 12.20 21.22 -11.13
C ARG A 8 11.91 20.08 -12.10
N LEU A 9 11.42 20.42 -13.29
CA LEU A 9 11.00 19.47 -14.31
C LEU A 9 11.43 19.98 -15.67
N ASP A 10 11.64 19.08 -16.63
CA ASP A 10 11.95 19.44 -18.00
C ASP A 10 10.82 20.25 -18.64
N GLU A 11 11.18 21.24 -19.45
CA GLU A 11 10.21 22.13 -20.08
C GLU A 11 9.20 21.36 -20.95
N ALA A 12 9.66 20.36 -21.69
CA ALA A 12 8.80 19.50 -22.49
C ALA A 12 7.74 18.79 -21.65
N LEU A 13 8.10 18.36 -20.42
CA LEU A 13 7.19 17.72 -19.49
C LEU A 13 6.16 18.72 -18.94
N ILE A 14 6.59 19.93 -18.61
CA ILE A 14 5.69 21.02 -18.16
C ILE A 14 4.64 21.31 -19.23
N GLN A 15 5.05 21.43 -20.50
CA GLN A 15 4.12 21.70 -21.60
C GLN A 15 3.14 20.54 -21.83
N LYS A 16 3.62 19.30 -21.75
CA LYS A 16 2.77 18.11 -21.84
C LYS A 16 1.69 18.11 -20.74
N MET A 17 2.07 18.39 -19.50
CA MET A 17 1.11 18.42 -18.38
C MET A 17 0.09 19.55 -18.53
N LYS A 18 0.50 20.76 -18.94
CA LYS A 18 -0.43 21.87 -19.19
C LYS A 18 -1.48 21.51 -20.26
N ARG A 19 -1.07 20.81 -21.32
CA ARG A 19 -2.00 20.34 -22.36
C ARG A 19 -3.00 19.32 -21.83
N ILE A 20 -2.55 18.37 -21.00
CA ILE A 20 -3.44 17.37 -20.40
C ILE A 20 -4.40 18.03 -19.41
N SER A 21 -3.89 18.94 -18.57
CA SER A 21 -4.65 19.75 -17.62
C SER A 21 -5.82 20.50 -18.28
N LYS A 22 -5.59 21.12 -19.45
CA LYS A 22 -6.65 21.76 -20.22
C LYS A 22 -7.74 20.79 -20.68
N LYS A 23 -7.38 19.56 -21.04
CA LYS A 23 -8.33 18.54 -21.49
C LYS A 23 -9.11 17.91 -20.33
N SER A 24 -8.47 17.75 -19.18
CA SER A 24 -9.07 17.12 -17.99
C SER A 24 -9.85 18.09 -17.10
N GLY A 25 -9.70 19.41 -17.31
CA GLY A 25 -10.30 20.44 -16.46
C GLY A 25 -9.64 20.56 -15.07
N LYS A 26 -8.60 19.77 -14.78
CA LYS A 26 -7.85 19.81 -13.52
C LYS A 26 -6.60 20.66 -13.67
N SER A 27 -6.23 21.42 -12.64
CA SER A 27 -4.93 22.12 -12.64
C SER A 27 -3.77 21.12 -12.59
N VAL A 28 -2.60 21.52 -13.10
CA VAL A 28 -1.38 20.68 -13.01
C VAL A 28 -1.06 20.35 -11.54
N SER A 29 -1.22 21.31 -10.63
CA SER A 29 -1.03 21.08 -9.19
C SER A 29 -1.98 20.03 -8.63
N GLN A 30 -3.26 20.02 -9.04
CA GLN A 30 -4.21 19.00 -8.62
C GLN A 30 -3.84 17.62 -9.19
N MET A 31 -3.46 17.56 -10.46
CA MET A 31 -3.05 16.29 -11.09
C MET A 31 -1.83 15.67 -10.39
N VAL A 32 -0.86 16.50 -10.01
CA VAL A 32 0.34 16.05 -9.28
C VAL A 32 -0.02 15.65 -7.85
N ALA A 33 -0.93 16.38 -7.19
CA ALA A 33 -1.44 15.99 -5.87
C ALA A 33 -2.16 14.63 -5.90
N ASP A 34 -3.04 14.42 -6.89
CA ASP A 34 -3.73 13.15 -7.13
C ASP A 34 -2.72 12.00 -7.37
N TYR A 35 -1.63 12.27 -8.09
CA TYR A 35 -0.56 11.28 -8.29
C TYR A 35 0.18 10.97 -6.99
N PHE A 36 0.54 11.99 -6.20
CA PHE A 36 1.22 11.79 -4.92
C PHE A 36 0.35 11.05 -3.91
N SER A 37 -0.98 11.20 -3.92
CA SER A 37 -1.85 10.40 -3.04
C SER A 37 -1.79 8.90 -3.34
N LEU A 38 -1.48 8.51 -4.58
CA LEU A 38 -1.28 7.11 -4.93
C LEU A 38 0.03 6.55 -4.39
N ILE A 39 1.01 7.39 -4.06
CA ILE A 39 2.30 6.95 -3.50
C ILE A 39 2.12 6.49 -2.04
N ASP A 40 1.23 7.13 -1.28
CA ASP A 40 0.89 6.72 0.10
C ASP A 40 0.15 5.37 0.16
N GLU A 41 -0.54 4.97 -0.90
CA GLU A 41 -1.20 3.65 -0.98
C GLU A 41 -0.19 2.51 -1.22
N VAL A 42 1.03 2.84 -1.65
CA VAL A 42 2.14 1.87 -1.81
C VAL A 42 3.01 1.89 -0.56
N ASP A 43 2.42 1.68 0.61
CA ASP A 43 3.20 1.12 1.72
C ASP A 43 3.28 -0.39 1.46
N PRO A 44 4.45 -0.94 1.05
CA PRO A 44 4.60 -2.38 0.83
C PRO A 44 4.36 -3.21 2.11
N HIS A 45 4.41 -2.59 3.30
CA HIS A 45 4.03 -3.21 4.58
C HIS A 45 2.52 -3.10 4.89
N ARG A 46 1.80 -2.27 4.12
CA ARG A 46 0.36 -2.03 4.22
C ARG A 46 -0.39 -2.48 2.96
N ALA A 47 0.17 -3.43 2.20
CA ALA A 47 -0.67 -4.43 1.58
C ALA A 47 -1.49 -5.05 2.72
N GLU A 48 -2.66 -4.45 3.00
CA GLU A 48 -3.39 -4.66 4.23
C GLU A 48 -3.59 -6.16 4.40
N MET A 49 -2.94 -6.71 5.43
CA MET A 49 -3.17 -8.09 5.80
C MET A 49 -4.68 -8.26 5.90
N THR A 50 -5.22 -9.15 5.06
CA THR A 50 -6.66 -9.43 5.09
C THR A 50 -7.03 -9.79 6.53
N PRO A 51 -8.26 -9.53 6.99
CA PRO A 51 -8.63 -9.74 8.39
C PRO A 51 -8.22 -11.12 8.94
N ARG A 52 -8.31 -12.17 8.09
CA ARG A 52 -7.83 -13.52 8.40
C ARG A 52 -6.32 -13.59 8.61
N VAL A 53 -5.54 -13.05 7.68
CA VAL A 53 -4.07 -13.05 7.79
C VAL A 53 -3.62 -12.22 9.02
N ARG A 54 -4.28 -11.09 9.29
CA ARG A 54 -4.03 -10.28 10.50
C ARG A 54 -4.31 -11.04 11.79
N SER A 55 -5.38 -11.84 11.84
CA SER A 55 -5.70 -12.65 13.03
C SER A 55 -4.69 -13.78 13.32
N LEU A 56 -3.96 -14.23 12.29
CA LEU A 56 -3.00 -15.32 12.40
C LEU A 56 -1.55 -14.84 12.53
N PHE A 57 -1.27 -13.59 12.14
CA PHE A 57 0.08 -13.05 12.15
C PHE A 57 0.64 -12.98 13.57
N GLY A 58 1.80 -13.61 13.77
CA GLY A 58 2.44 -13.67 15.09
C GLY A 58 1.81 -14.67 16.07
N ALA A 59 0.76 -15.41 15.70
CA ALA A 59 0.10 -16.37 16.59
C ALA A 59 1.04 -17.48 17.10
N LEU A 60 2.15 -17.73 16.40
CA LEU A 60 3.19 -18.69 16.79
C LEU A 60 4.57 -18.02 16.97
N ALA A 61 4.63 -16.69 17.13
CA ALA A 61 5.89 -15.98 17.32
C ALA A 61 6.59 -16.47 18.60
N GLY A 62 7.83 -16.96 18.46
CA GLY A 62 8.62 -17.51 19.58
C GLY A 62 8.23 -18.91 20.02
N ALA A 63 7.21 -19.53 19.41
CA ALA A 63 6.83 -20.91 19.70
C ALA A 63 7.78 -21.90 19.01
N LYS A 64 8.20 -22.94 19.72
CA LYS A 64 8.93 -24.09 19.15
C LYS A 64 7.94 -25.22 18.86
N VAL A 65 7.15 -25.06 17.81
CA VAL A 65 6.19 -26.06 17.36
C VAL A 65 6.67 -26.74 16.10
N SER A 66 6.42 -28.04 16.00
CA SER A 66 6.76 -28.89 14.88
C SER A 66 5.51 -29.42 14.19
N GLU A 67 5.67 -29.97 12.99
CA GLU A 67 4.57 -30.64 12.29
C GLU A 67 4.03 -31.86 13.07
N GLY A 68 4.87 -32.51 13.88
CA GLY A 68 4.45 -33.60 14.76
C GLY A 68 3.47 -33.14 15.84
N ASP A 69 3.62 -31.92 16.34
CA ASP A 69 2.68 -31.32 17.31
C ASP A 69 1.32 -31.08 16.67
N TYR A 70 1.32 -30.65 15.41
CA TYR A 70 0.09 -30.46 14.65
C TYR A 70 -0.63 -31.79 14.37
N ARG A 71 0.09 -32.86 14.00
CA ARG A 71 -0.51 -34.19 13.77
C ARG A 71 -1.14 -34.76 15.04
N ARG A 72 -0.47 -34.65 16.20
CA ARG A 72 -1.02 -35.05 17.50
C ARG A 72 -2.27 -34.25 17.87
N HIS A 73 -2.28 -32.95 17.59
CA HIS A 73 -3.46 -32.11 17.78
C HIS A 73 -4.66 -32.60 16.94
N LEU A 74 -4.43 -32.95 15.68
CA LEU A 74 -5.50 -33.47 14.80
C LEU A 74 -6.06 -34.81 15.30
N GLU A 75 -5.20 -35.74 15.72
CA GLU A 75 -5.63 -37.02 16.30
C GLU A 75 -6.53 -36.83 17.53
N ALA A 76 -6.16 -35.89 18.42
CA ALA A 76 -6.96 -35.57 19.60
C ALA A 76 -8.27 -34.85 19.27
N LYS A 77 -8.27 -33.99 18.24
CA LYS A 77 -9.44 -33.20 17.83
C LYS A 77 -10.52 -34.03 17.13
N HIS A 78 -10.13 -35.09 16.41
CA HIS A 78 -11.03 -35.96 15.64
C HIS A 78 -11.38 -37.26 16.38
N ARG A 79 -11.10 -37.33 17.68
CA ARG A 79 -11.56 -38.38 18.59
C ARG A 79 -12.88 -37.98 19.24
#